data_AF-A0A7V5V491-F1
#
_entry.id   AF-A0A7V5V491-F1
#
_cell.length_a   1.000
_cell.length_b   1.000
_cell.length_c   1.000
_cell.angle_alpha   90.00
_cell.angle_beta   90.00
_cell.angle_gamma   90.00
#
_symmetry.space_group_name_H-M   'P 1'
#
loop_
_entity.id
_entity.type
_entity.pdbx_description
1 polymer ?
#
loop_
_entity_poly.entity_id
_entity_poly.type
_entity_poly.pdbx_seq_one_letter_code
_entity_poly.pdbx_strand_id
1 'polypeptide(L)'
;DVSKDRNQENAKQSFVAFKTFIEKFPNSAYAADAQKRMIYLRNQLAAFELKVAKYYLRRKAYIASINRSKFILESYQKTDSVANALAVMAEAYKQLGEGELEKSTLLVLETNYPNHSYLQGEEINLKTQLLSFKDLWIFGKNKNKK
;
A
#
# COMPACT_ATOMS: atom_id res chain seq x y z
N ASP A 1 -7.28 -16.15 7.34
CA ASP A 1 -7.06 -14.70 7.09
C ASP A 1 -7.17 -13.81 8.33
N VAL A 2 -7.84 -14.22 9.41
CA VAL A 2 -7.95 -13.45 10.67
C VAL A 2 -6.60 -13.00 11.26
N SER A 3 -5.50 -13.73 11.02
CA SER A 3 -4.17 -13.37 11.52
C SER A 3 -3.58 -12.13 10.85
N LYS A 4 -3.82 -11.91 9.54
CA LYS A 4 -3.27 -10.75 8.83
C LYS A 4 -3.99 -9.45 9.23
N ASP A 5 -5.31 -9.52 9.35
CA ASP A 5 -6.12 -8.37 9.79
C ASP A 5 -5.79 -7.98 11.25
N ARG A 6 -5.64 -8.97 12.14
CA ARG A 6 -5.18 -8.74 13.52
C ARG A 6 -3.78 -8.13 13.57
N ASN A 7 -2.86 -8.57 12.70
CA ASN A 7 -1.52 -8.01 12.65
C ASN A 7 -1.53 -6.54 12.19
N GLN A 8 -2.39 -6.17 11.26
CA GLN A 8 -2.54 -4.78 10.81
C GLN A 8 -3.11 -3.90 11.93
N GLU A 9 -4.15 -4.38 12.62
CA GLU A 9 -4.76 -3.65 13.74
C GLU A 9 -3.76 -3.43 14.88
N ASN A 10 -3.00 -4.46 15.24
CA ASN A 10 -1.93 -4.35 16.24
C ASN A 10 -0.85 -3.34 15.82
N ALA A 11 -0.51 -3.28 14.52
CA ALA A 11 0.46 -2.32 14.00
C ALA A 11 -0.07 -0.87 14.09
N LYS A 12 -1.36 -0.64 13.80
CA LYS A 12 -2.01 0.67 13.98
C LYS A 12 -2.01 1.09 15.44
N GLN A 13 -2.42 0.21 16.34
CA GLN A 13 -2.44 0.47 17.79
C GLN A 13 -1.03 0.78 18.32
N SER A 14 -0.02 0.01 17.88
CA SER A 14 1.37 0.25 18.23
C SER A 14 1.86 1.62 17.74
N PHE A 15 1.50 2.02 16.53
CA PHE A 15 1.86 3.33 15.98
C PHE A 15 1.27 4.47 16.82
N VAL A 16 -0.01 4.36 17.20
CA VAL A 16 -0.68 5.33 18.07
C VAL A 16 -0.01 5.39 19.45
N ALA A 17 0.33 4.24 20.03
CA ALA A 17 1.00 4.19 21.32
C ALA A 17 2.37 4.88 21.30
N PHE A 18 3.20 4.63 20.28
CA PHE A 18 4.49 5.31 20.12
C PHE A 18 4.33 6.82 19.86
N LYS A 19 3.32 7.21 19.08
CA LYS A 19 2.99 8.62 18.85
C LYS A 19 2.68 9.32 20.17
N THR A 20 1.77 8.77 20.96
CA THR A 20 1.40 9.31 22.28
C THR A 20 2.59 9.34 23.24
N PHE A 21 3.47 8.32 23.20
CA PHE A 21 4.69 8.31 24.01
C PHE A 21 5.62 9.47 23.67
N ILE A 22 5.88 9.73 22.38
CA ILE A 22 6.76 10.82 21.94
C ILE A 22 6.14 12.19 22.25
N GLU A 23 4.83 12.33 22.08
CA GLU A 23 4.11 13.57 22.40
C GLU A 23 4.18 13.90 23.90
N LYS A 24 4.09 12.88 24.76
CA LYS A 24 4.15 13.06 26.23
C LYS A 24 5.57 13.17 26.76
N PHE A 25 6.53 12.47 26.16
CA PHE A 25 7.90 12.34 26.66
C PHE A 25 8.94 12.63 25.57
N PRO A 26 8.95 13.84 24.98
CA PRO A 26 9.80 14.16 23.83
C PRO A 26 11.31 14.08 24.16
N ASN A 27 11.69 14.35 25.42
CA ASN A 27 13.09 14.34 25.87
C ASN A 27 13.53 12.98 26.46
N SER A 28 12.71 11.94 26.33
CA SER A 28 13.08 10.60 26.81
C SER A 28 14.26 10.05 26.02
N ALA A 29 15.16 9.33 26.70
CA ALA A 29 16.24 8.59 26.05
C ALA A 29 15.72 7.57 25.00
N TYR A 30 14.46 7.14 25.12
CA TYR A 30 13.83 6.19 24.20
C TYR A 30 13.07 6.87 23.03
N ALA A 31 12.96 8.20 23.00
CA ALA A 31 12.18 8.91 21.99
C ALA A 31 12.69 8.65 20.56
N ALA A 32 14.01 8.65 20.38
CA ALA A 32 14.63 8.37 19.08
C ALA A 32 14.35 6.93 18.58
N ASP A 33 14.33 5.94 19.47
CA ASP A 33 13.98 4.55 19.10
C ASP A 33 12.49 4.43 18.76
N ALA A 34 11.61 5.05 19.55
CA ALA A 34 10.18 5.09 19.28
C ALA A 34 9.88 5.71 17.89
N GLN A 35 10.58 6.78 17.51
CA GLN A 35 10.45 7.39 16.18
C GLN A 35 10.84 6.41 15.07
N LYS A 36 11.95 5.68 15.22
CA LYS A 36 12.36 4.64 14.26
C LYS A 36 11.31 3.55 14.11
N ARG A 37 10.72 3.10 15.22
CA ARG A 37 9.63 2.11 15.20
C ARG A 37 8.38 2.64 14.52
N MET A 38 8.03 3.91 14.71
CA MET A 38 6.93 4.55 13.99
C MET A 38 7.17 4.59 12.48
N ILE A 39 8.39 4.91 12.04
CA ILE A 39 8.76 4.89 10.61
C ILE A 39 8.58 3.47 10.05
N TYR A 40 9.08 2.46 10.76
CA TYR A 40 8.93 1.06 10.37
C TYR A 40 7.46 0.63 10.25
N LEU A 41 6.64 0.91 11.27
CA LEU A 41 5.22 0.57 11.28
C LEU A 41 4.46 1.27 10.15
N ARG A 42 4.74 2.55 9.91
CA ARG A 42 4.15 3.33 8.81
C ARG A 42 4.50 2.73 7.45
N ASN A 43 5.76 2.34 7.23
CA ASN A 43 6.16 1.65 6.00
C ASN A 43 5.43 0.31 5.81
N GLN A 44 5.27 -0.48 6.88
CA GLN A 44 4.55 -1.75 6.82
C GLN A 44 3.06 -1.58 6.49
N LEU A 45 2.39 -0.61 7.13
CA LEU A 45 0.99 -0.30 6.88
C LEU A 45 0.78 0.19 5.44
N ALA A 46 1.65 1.07 4.94
CA ALA A 46 1.60 1.57 3.57
C ALA A 46 1.81 0.45 2.54
N ALA A 47 2.78 -0.43 2.77
CA ALA A 47 3.06 -1.56 1.90
C ALA A 47 1.90 -2.56 1.85
N PHE A 48 1.18 -2.73 2.96
CA PHE A 48 -0.03 -3.54 2.99
C PHE A 48 -1.14 -2.93 2.14
N GLU A 49 -1.47 -1.65 2.33
CA GLU A 49 -2.49 -0.97 1.55
C GLU A 49 -2.14 -0.97 0.05
N LEU A 50 -0.86 -0.83 -0.29
CA LEU A 50 -0.41 -0.93 -1.69
C LEU A 50 -0.68 -2.31 -2.28
N LYS A 51 -0.48 -3.39 -1.52
CA LYS A 51 -0.84 -4.75 -1.95
C LYS A 51 -2.35 -4.87 -2.19
N VAL A 52 -3.18 -4.23 -1.34
CA VAL A 52 -4.64 -4.21 -1.51
C VAL A 52 -5.04 -3.41 -2.75
N ALA A 53 -4.42 -2.25 -3.00
CA ALA A 53 -4.64 -1.45 -4.20
C ALA A 53 -4.32 -2.26 -5.47
N LYS A 54 -3.13 -2.89 -5.52
CA LYS A 54 -2.72 -3.79 -6.62
C LYS A 54 -3.67 -4.97 -6.82
N TYR A 55 -4.16 -5.55 -5.72
CA TYR A 55 -5.16 -6.62 -5.77
C TYR A 55 -6.45 -6.15 -6.48
N TYR A 56 -6.97 -4.98 -6.11
CA TYR A 56 -8.16 -4.42 -6.75
C TYR A 56 -7.93 -4.03 -8.21
N LEU A 57 -6.78 -3.45 -8.53
CA LEU A 57 -6.39 -3.15 -9.91
C LEU A 57 -6.39 -4.42 -10.78
N ARG A 58 -5.76 -5.49 -10.30
CA ARG A 58 -5.75 -6.82 -10.96
C ARG A 58 -7.16 -7.38 -11.19
N ARG A 59 -8.09 -7.09 -10.27
CA ARG A 59 -9.50 -7.52 -10.34
C ARG A 59 -10.38 -6.57 -11.15
N LYS A 60 -9.81 -5.55 -11.80
CA LYS A 60 -10.51 -4.49 -12.54
C LYS A 60 -11.46 -3.65 -11.67
N ALA A 61 -11.25 -3.65 -10.36
CA ALA A 61 -11.99 -2.81 -9.41
C ALA A 61 -11.27 -1.47 -9.25
N TYR A 62 -11.26 -0.67 -10.33
CA TYR A 62 -10.41 0.53 -10.44
C TYR A 62 -10.71 1.58 -9.37
N ILE A 63 -11.99 1.85 -9.09
CA ILE A 63 -12.40 2.80 -8.04
C ILE A 63 -11.87 2.37 -6.65
N ALA A 64 -11.95 1.07 -6.33
CA ALA A 64 -11.42 0.55 -5.08
C ALA A 64 -9.89 0.65 -5.02
N SER A 65 -9.20 0.41 -6.14
CA SER A 65 -7.76 0.62 -6.26
C SER A 65 -7.38 2.08 -6.01
N ILE A 66 -8.08 3.02 -6.65
CA ILE A 66 -7.88 4.47 -6.48
C ILE A 66 -8.08 4.89 -5.03
N ASN A 67 -9.16 4.44 -4.39
CA ASN A 67 -9.43 4.78 -2.98
C ASN A 67 -8.33 4.27 -2.05
N ARG A 68 -7.79 3.07 -2.32
CA ARG A 68 -6.67 2.51 -1.55
C ARG A 68 -5.37 3.28 -1.79
N SER A 69 -5.09 3.66 -3.03
CA SER A 69 -3.95 4.52 -3.35
C SER A 69 -4.07 5.89 -2.66
N LYS A 70 -5.22 6.59 -2.79
CA LYS A 70 -5.47 7.87 -2.13
C LYS A 70 -5.24 7.79 -0.61
N PHE A 71 -5.72 6.72 0.03
CA PHE A 71 -5.50 6.51 1.46
C PHE A 71 -4.00 6.43 1.83
N ILE A 72 -3.16 5.81 0.98
CA ILE A 72 -1.70 5.78 1.18
C ILE A 72 -1.10 7.19 1.09
N LEU A 73 -1.53 7.98 0.10
CA LEU A 73 -1.03 9.35 -0.11
C LEU A 73 -1.41 10.27 1.06
N GLU A 74 -2.61 10.10 1.62
CA GLU A 74 -3.11 10.92 2.71
C GLU A 74 -2.53 10.49 4.06
N SER A 75 -2.44 9.19 4.33
CA SER A 75 -2.13 8.65 5.66
C SER A 75 -0.67 8.26 5.85
N TYR A 76 0.04 7.91 4.77
CA TYR A 76 1.37 7.30 4.83
C TYR A 76 2.39 8.01 3.93
N GLN A 77 2.40 9.34 4.02
CA GLN A 77 3.43 10.17 3.39
C GLN A 77 4.84 9.76 3.83
N LYS A 78 5.85 10.06 2.98
CA LYS A 78 7.28 9.73 3.19
C LYS A 78 7.54 8.22 3.33
N THR A 79 6.74 7.38 2.68
CA THR A 79 6.99 5.95 2.54
C THR A 79 7.29 5.62 1.09
N ASP A 80 8.08 4.59 0.84
CA ASP A 80 8.41 4.15 -0.53
C ASP A 80 7.17 3.64 -1.29
N SER A 81 6.09 3.38 -0.56
CA SER A 81 4.80 2.98 -1.14
C SER A 81 4.08 4.13 -1.83
N VAL A 82 4.40 5.39 -1.54
CA VAL A 82 3.72 6.56 -2.13
C VAL A 82 3.92 6.61 -3.65
N ALA A 83 5.16 6.48 -4.13
CA ALA A 83 5.46 6.51 -5.56
C ALA A 83 4.74 5.37 -6.31
N ASN A 84 4.78 4.17 -5.75
CA ASN A 84 4.09 3.01 -6.30
C ASN A 84 2.55 3.17 -6.27
N ALA A 85 2.00 3.82 -5.24
CA ALA A 85 0.57 4.08 -5.12
C ALA A 85 0.09 5.09 -6.16
N LEU A 86 0.89 6.13 -6.45
CA LEU A 86 0.66 7.07 -7.54
C LEU A 86 0.63 6.36 -8.91
N ALA A 87 1.61 5.47 -9.18
CA ALA A 87 1.61 4.68 -10.41
C ALA A 87 0.35 3.79 -10.53
N VAL A 88 -0.02 3.08 -9.46
CA VAL A 88 -1.25 2.25 -9.42
C VAL A 88 -2.51 3.10 -9.63
N MET A 89 -2.54 4.32 -9.09
CA MET A 89 -3.66 5.25 -9.23
C MET A 89 -3.77 5.80 -10.65
N ALA A 90 -2.65 6.17 -11.27
CA ALA A 90 -2.59 6.61 -12.67
C ALA A 90 -3.09 5.51 -13.60
N GLU A 91 -2.59 4.28 -13.45
CA GLU A 91 -3.05 3.12 -14.24
C GLU A 91 -4.55 2.86 -14.02
N ALA A 92 -5.05 2.97 -12.79
CA ALA A 92 -6.48 2.80 -12.53
C ALA A 92 -7.35 3.90 -13.20
N TYR A 93 -6.91 5.16 -13.23
CA TYR A 93 -7.60 6.23 -13.95
C TYR A 93 -7.57 6.03 -15.46
N LYS A 94 -6.42 5.63 -16.01
CA LYS A 94 -6.27 5.26 -17.42
C LYS A 94 -7.30 4.20 -17.83
N GLN A 95 -7.43 3.14 -17.02
CA GLN A 95 -8.38 2.05 -17.29
C GLN A 95 -9.85 2.46 -17.15
N LEU A 96 -10.15 3.55 -16.44
CA LEU A 96 -11.48 4.15 -16.36
C LEU A 96 -11.76 5.14 -17.50
N GLY A 97 -10.77 5.52 -18.30
CA GLY A 97 -10.87 6.57 -19.31
C GLY A 97 -10.77 7.99 -18.74
N GLU A 98 -10.33 8.13 -17.49
CA GLU A 98 -10.21 9.41 -16.78
C GLU A 98 -8.87 10.09 -17.08
N GLY A 99 -8.65 10.47 -18.34
CA GLY A 99 -7.35 10.93 -18.83
C GLY A 99 -6.78 12.19 -18.15
N GLU A 100 -7.64 13.12 -17.73
CA GLU A 100 -7.18 14.33 -17.01
C GLU A 100 -6.67 14.00 -15.61
N LEU A 101 -7.34 13.08 -14.91
CA LEU A 101 -6.90 12.62 -13.58
C LEU A 101 -5.65 11.74 -13.68
N GLU A 102 -5.54 10.92 -14.73
CA GLU A 102 -4.32 10.18 -15.04
C GLU A 102 -3.13 11.14 -15.22
N LYS A 103 -3.23 12.11 -16.13
CA LYS A 103 -2.16 13.10 -16.39
C LYS A 103 -1.76 13.86 -15.14
N SER A 104 -2.74 14.32 -14.35
CA SER A 104 -2.46 15.01 -13.09
C SER A 104 -1.70 14.11 -12.11
N THR A 105 -2.09 12.85 -12.00
CA THR A 105 -1.42 11.87 -11.13
C THR A 105 0.00 11.57 -11.62
N LEU A 106 0.19 11.42 -12.94
CA LEU A 106 1.49 11.24 -13.57
C LEU A 106 2.41 12.43 -13.34
N LEU A 107 1.91 13.67 -13.47
CA LEU A 107 2.70 14.87 -13.21
C LEU A 107 3.23 14.90 -11.76
N VAL A 108 2.40 14.51 -10.78
CA VAL A 108 2.82 14.40 -9.39
C VAL A 108 3.89 13.31 -9.22
N LEU A 109 3.74 12.18 -9.91
CA LEU A 109 4.73 11.10 -9.90
C LEU A 109 6.06 11.55 -10.52
N GLU A 110 6.03 12.19 -11.68
CA GLU A 110 7.22 12.71 -12.39
C GLU A 110 7.94 13.77 -11.57
N THR A 111 7.20 14.71 -10.99
CA THR A 111 7.77 15.82 -10.21
C THR A 111 8.51 15.33 -8.97
N ASN A 112 7.96 14.32 -8.28
CA ASN A 112 8.51 13.85 -7.00
C ASN A 112 9.39 12.60 -7.12
N TYR A 113 9.19 11.79 -8.16
CA TYR A 113 9.84 10.48 -8.36
C TYR A 113 10.17 10.26 -9.85
N PRO A 114 10.99 11.12 -10.49
CA PRO A 114 11.25 11.08 -11.93
C PRO A 114 11.87 9.78 -12.42
N ASN A 115 12.59 9.06 -11.55
CA ASN A 115 13.24 7.78 -11.87
C ASN A 115 12.34 6.56 -11.60
N HIS A 116 11.05 6.75 -11.32
CA HIS A 116 10.13 5.64 -11.04
C HIS A 116 9.90 4.79 -12.29
N SER A 117 10.00 3.47 -12.16
CA SER A 117 10.02 2.57 -13.32
C SER A 117 8.77 2.59 -14.20
N TYR A 118 7.61 2.87 -13.61
CA TYR A 118 6.36 3.06 -14.36
C TYR A 118 6.45 4.18 -15.41
N LEU A 119 7.23 5.24 -15.15
CA LEU A 119 7.45 6.34 -16.11
C LEU A 119 8.34 5.90 -17.29
N GLN A 120 9.11 4.82 -17.13
CA GLN A 120 9.98 4.25 -18.15
C GLN A 120 9.25 3.17 -18.99
N GLY A 121 7.95 2.99 -18.77
CA GLY A 121 7.14 2.01 -19.49
C GLY A 121 7.17 0.60 -18.88
N GLU A 122 7.74 0.42 -17.69
CA GLU A 122 7.64 -0.86 -16.98
C GLU A 122 6.22 -1.12 -16.48
N GLU A 123 5.75 -2.35 -16.65
CA GLU A 123 4.46 -2.78 -16.14
C GLU A 123 4.45 -2.83 -14.61
N ILE A 124 3.33 -2.42 -14.01
CA ILE A 124 3.14 -2.53 -12.57
C ILE A 124 3.09 -4.02 -12.19
N ASN A 125 4.00 -4.45 -11.32
CA ASN A 125 3.92 -5.81 -10.78
C ASN A 125 2.67 -5.96 -9.87
N LEU A 126 1.65 -6.65 -10.40
CA LEU A 126 0.38 -6.95 -9.73
C LEU A 126 0.38 -8.26 -8.95
N LYS A 127 1.46 -9.05 -8.97
CA LYS A 127 1.54 -10.31 -8.21
C LYS A 127 1.51 -9.98 -6.72
N THR A 128 0.42 -10.38 -6.07
CA THR A 128 0.19 -10.19 -4.63
C THR A 128 -0.09 -11.54 -4.00
N GLN A 129 0.48 -11.81 -2.82
CA GLN A 129 0.19 -12.99 -1.99
C GLN A 129 -1.14 -12.84 -1.20
N LEU A 130 -2.01 -11.93 -1.65
CA LEU A 130 -3.35 -11.73 -1.08
C LEU A 130 -4.35 -12.46 -1.98
N LEU A 131 -5.10 -13.39 -1.39
CA LEU A 131 -6.17 -14.15 -2.02
C LEU A 131 -5.72 -14.84 -3.33
N SER A 132 -4.74 -15.74 -3.22
CA SER A 132 -4.47 -16.72 -4.28
C SER A 132 -5.66 -17.68 -4.41
N PHE A 133 -5.92 -18.22 -5.61
CA PHE A 133 -6.95 -19.27 -5.78
C PHE A 133 -6.73 -20.48 -4.85
N LYS A 134 -5.47 -20.70 -4.43
CA LYS A 134 -5.10 -21.72 -3.43
C LYS A 134 -5.53 -21.36 -1.99
N ASP A 135 -5.70 -20.07 -1.67
CA ASP A 135 -6.12 -19.58 -0.35
C ASP A 135 -7.65 -19.61 -0.17
N LEU A 136 -8.41 -19.73 -1.26
CA LEU A 136 -9.85 -20.01 -1.28
C LEU A 136 -10.09 -21.50 -1.06
N TRP A 137 -9.93 -21.93 0.19
CA TRP A 137 -9.92 -23.33 0.69
C TRP A 137 -11.13 -24.22 0.31
N ILE A 138 -12.15 -23.69 -0.39
CA ILE A 138 -13.31 -24.47 -0.88
C ILE A 138 -13.08 -25.06 -2.28
N PHE A 139 -12.15 -24.53 -3.08
CA PHE A 139 -11.92 -24.96 -4.47
C PHE A 139 -10.50 -25.51 -4.75
N GLY A 140 -9.65 -25.57 -3.72
CA GLY A 140 -8.23 -25.95 -3.83
C GLY A 140 -7.90 -27.44 -3.65
N LYS A 141 -8.84 -28.38 -3.83
CA LYS A 141 -8.51 -29.82 -3.83
C LYS A 141 -8.01 -30.25 -5.20
N ASN A 142 -6.69 -30.30 -5.33
CA ASN A 142 -6.03 -30.95 -6.46
C ASN A 142 -6.23 -32.47 -6.33
N LYS A 143 -7.09 -33.06 -7.15
CA LYS A 143 -7.13 -34.52 -7.37
C LYS A 143 -5.85 -34.88 -8.10
N ASN A 144 -4.86 -35.42 -7.39
CA ASN A 144 -3.87 -36.36 -7.93
C ASN A 144 -2.99 -36.90 -6.80
N LYS A 145 -3.38 -38.06 -6.28
CA LYS A 145 -2.45 -39.15 -5.94
C LYS A 145 -3.17 -40.45 -6.29
N LYS A 146 -2.81 -41.01 -7.45
CA LYS A 146 -2.77 -42.47 -7.64
C LYS A 146 -1.57 -42.99 -6.87
#